data_AF-A0A8I5N6D5-F1
#
_entry.id   AF-A0A8I5N6D5-F1
#
_cell.length_a   1.000
_cell.length_b   1.000
_cell.length_c   1.000
_cell.angle_alpha   90.00
_cell.angle_beta   90.00
_cell.angle_gamma   90.00
#
_symmetry.space_group_name_H-M   'P 1'
#
loop_
_entity.id
_entity.type
_entity.pdbx_description
1 polymer ?
#
loop_
_entity_poly.entity_id
_entity_poly.type
_entity_poly.pdbx_seq_one_letter_code
_entity_poly.pdbx_strand_id
1 'polypeptide(L)'
;MPARALLPRRMGHRTLASAPALWASIPCPRSELRLDLVLPSGQSFRWREQSPAHWSGVLADQVWTLTQTEEQLHCTVYRGDKSQPGRPTPDELEAVRKYFQLDVTLAQLYHHWGSVDSHFQEVAQKFQGVRLLRQDPIECLFSFICSSNNNIARITGMVERLCQAFGPRLIQLDDVTYHGFPSVQALAGPEVEAHLRKLGLGYRARYVSASARAILEEQGGLPWLQQLREASYEEAHKALCTLPGVGTKVADCICLMALDKPQAVPVDVHIWQIAQRDYSWHPTTSQAKGPSPQSNKELGNFFRSLWGPYAGWAQASISGDGPSLGYHLGFGLKHTQAPAGRRQQGLKLQLQGVQLLDADAIILGSRQHCRVAGTDLQVIHRLEVMELQGAVFQLTHGPGYGDPVGLERTGPLMGDKVV
;
A
#
# COMPACT_ATOMS: atom_id res chain seq x y z
N MET A 1 -6.73 11.82 53.02
CA MET A 1 -5.96 11.48 51.81
C MET A 1 -6.92 10.87 50.81
N PRO A 2 -7.36 11.57 49.74
CA PRO A 2 -8.24 10.93 48.77
C PRO A 2 -7.40 9.95 47.95
N ALA A 3 -7.95 8.76 47.75
CA ALA A 3 -7.38 7.70 46.93
C ALA A 3 -7.12 8.25 45.52
N ARG A 4 -5.84 8.28 45.13
CA ARG A 4 -5.42 8.59 43.77
C ARG A 4 -5.99 7.47 42.90
N ALA A 5 -7.06 7.74 42.16
CA ALA A 5 -7.52 6.86 41.10
C ALA A 5 -6.33 6.64 40.16
N LEU A 6 -5.77 5.43 40.18
CA LEU A 6 -4.76 5.01 39.22
C LEU A 6 -5.43 5.09 37.86
N LEU A 7 -5.15 6.16 37.11
CA LEU A 7 -5.43 6.19 35.69
C LEU A 7 -4.87 4.88 35.10
N PRO A 8 -5.64 4.14 34.28
CA PRO A 8 -5.12 2.94 33.64
C PRO A 8 -3.82 3.33 32.95
N ARG A 9 -2.72 2.64 33.28
CA ARG A 9 -1.41 2.88 32.66
C ARG A 9 -1.63 2.81 31.14
N ARG A 10 -1.63 3.96 30.46
CA ARG A 10 -1.73 3.99 29.00
C ARG A 10 -0.51 3.24 28.47
N MET A 11 -0.73 2.09 27.83
CA MET A 11 0.31 1.41 27.08
C MET A 11 0.62 2.28 25.87
N GLY A 12 1.87 2.65 25.69
CA GLY A 12 2.34 3.32 24.49
C GLY A 12 2.95 2.33 23.50
N HIS A 13 3.15 2.77 22.27
CA HIS A 13 3.95 2.02 21.30
C HIS A 13 5.39 1.86 21.81
N ARG A 14 5.91 0.65 21.76
CA ARG A 14 7.27 0.31 22.16
C ARG A 14 8.24 0.61 21.03
N THR A 15 9.37 1.19 21.38
CA THR A 15 10.59 1.14 20.56
C THR A 15 11.59 0.16 21.15
N LEU A 16 12.52 -0.34 20.33
CA LEU A 16 13.59 -1.24 20.77
C LEU A 16 14.42 -0.62 21.91
N ALA A 17 14.66 0.69 21.85
CA ALA A 17 15.37 1.43 22.88
C ALA A 17 14.56 1.61 24.18
N SER A 18 13.25 1.83 24.09
CA SER A 18 12.40 2.11 25.26
C SER A 18 12.14 0.89 26.15
N ALA A 19 12.09 -0.31 25.58
CA ALA A 19 11.68 -1.52 26.30
C ALA A 19 12.42 -2.78 25.81
N PRO A 20 13.76 -2.80 25.75
CA PRO A 20 14.54 -3.86 25.10
C PRO A 20 14.26 -5.27 25.64
N ALA A 21 13.92 -5.39 26.92
CA ALA A 21 13.60 -6.66 27.55
C ALA A 21 12.33 -7.34 27.00
N LEU A 22 11.46 -6.61 26.28
CA LEU A 22 10.21 -7.11 25.70
C LEU A 22 10.32 -7.47 24.20
N TRP A 23 11.53 -7.44 23.64
CA TRP A 23 11.80 -7.79 22.25
C TRP A 23 12.47 -9.16 22.16
N ALA A 24 12.17 -9.87 21.08
CA ALA A 24 12.95 -10.99 20.60
C ALA A 24 13.38 -10.72 19.15
N SER A 25 14.33 -11.48 18.62
CA SER A 25 14.82 -11.29 17.26
C SER A 25 14.79 -12.57 16.44
N ILE A 26 14.73 -12.38 15.12
CA ILE A 26 14.85 -13.40 14.09
C ILE A 26 16.05 -13.00 13.22
N PRO A 27 17.04 -13.88 12.99
CA PRO A 27 18.09 -13.63 12.01
C PRO A 27 17.48 -13.37 10.63
N CYS A 28 17.68 -12.17 10.11
CA CYS A 28 17.08 -11.71 8.87
C CYS A 28 17.89 -10.51 8.35
N PRO A 29 18.81 -10.72 7.39
CA PRO A 29 19.56 -9.64 6.80
C PRO A 29 18.66 -8.73 5.96
N ARG A 30 19.04 -7.47 5.78
CA ARG A 30 18.26 -6.52 4.98
C ARG A 30 18.13 -6.90 3.51
N SER A 31 19.06 -7.70 2.98
CA SER A 31 18.95 -8.28 1.64
C SER A 31 17.73 -9.20 1.52
N GLU A 32 17.30 -9.83 2.60
CA GLU A 32 16.14 -10.71 2.67
C GLU A 32 14.86 -9.93 3.04
N LEU A 33 14.94 -8.86 3.83
CA LEU A 33 13.77 -8.05 4.21
C LEU A 33 14.08 -6.56 4.36
N ARG A 34 13.23 -5.74 3.75
CA ARG A 34 13.10 -4.31 4.04
C ARG A 34 11.68 -3.96 4.45
N LEU A 35 11.44 -3.82 5.77
CA LEU A 35 10.11 -3.48 6.30
C LEU A 35 9.49 -2.24 5.64
N ASP A 36 10.31 -1.22 5.39
CA ASP A 36 9.95 0.05 4.77
C ASP A 36 9.58 -0.06 3.29
N LEU A 37 10.09 -1.07 2.57
CA LEU A 37 9.74 -1.33 1.18
C LEU A 37 8.60 -2.34 1.04
N VAL A 38 8.32 -3.14 2.07
CA VAL A 38 7.30 -4.20 2.05
C VAL A 38 5.98 -3.75 2.67
N LEU A 39 6.00 -3.27 3.91
CA LEU A 39 4.78 -3.04 4.69
C LEU A 39 3.87 -1.91 4.15
N PRO A 40 4.38 -0.79 3.58
CA PRO A 40 3.53 0.24 2.99
C PRO A 40 3.29 0.06 1.48
N SER A 41 3.78 -1.02 0.86
CA SER A 41 3.77 -1.21 -0.61
C SER A 41 2.39 -1.53 -1.22
N GLY A 42 1.35 -1.64 -0.41
CA GLY A 42 0.01 -2.05 -0.86
C GLY A 42 -0.19 -3.57 -0.93
N GLN A 43 0.73 -4.38 -0.40
CA GLN A 43 0.47 -5.80 -0.14
C GLN A 43 -0.48 -5.96 1.05
N SER A 44 -0.12 -5.37 2.19
CA SER A 44 -0.96 -5.29 3.39
C SER A 44 -1.34 -3.83 3.65
N PHE A 45 -2.48 -3.65 4.32
CA PHE A 45 -3.04 -2.36 4.69
C PHE A 45 -3.15 -2.20 6.22
N ARG A 46 -2.39 -3.00 6.98
CA ARG A 46 -2.53 -3.12 8.44
C ARG A 46 -1.34 -2.58 9.23
N TRP A 47 -0.34 -2.05 8.55
CA TRP A 47 0.91 -1.59 9.16
C TRP A 47 1.07 -0.07 9.07
N ARG A 48 1.56 0.52 10.16
CA ARG A 48 1.89 1.96 10.27
C ARG A 48 3.24 2.12 10.93
N GLU A 49 4.05 3.03 10.41
CA GLU A 49 5.26 3.47 11.08
C GLU A 49 4.89 4.48 12.19
N GLN A 50 4.60 3.96 13.40
CA GLN A 50 4.17 4.78 14.55
C GLN A 50 5.33 5.50 15.23
N SER A 51 6.55 5.01 15.01
CA SER A 51 7.80 5.66 15.40
C SER A 51 8.83 5.38 14.30
N PRO A 52 9.84 6.24 14.09
CA PRO A 52 10.84 6.04 13.04
C PRO A 52 11.42 4.62 13.06
N ALA A 53 11.38 3.94 11.91
CA ALA A 53 11.74 2.55 11.68
C ALA A 53 10.96 1.48 12.48
N HIS A 54 9.85 1.84 13.13
CA HIS A 54 9.04 0.94 13.95
C HIS A 54 7.61 0.82 13.40
N TRP A 55 7.34 -0.36 12.84
CA TRP A 55 6.10 -0.66 12.15
C TRP A 55 5.17 -1.40 13.10
N SER A 56 4.02 -0.81 13.42
CA SER A 56 3.00 -1.43 14.26
C SER A 56 1.77 -1.81 13.46
N GLY A 57 1.26 -3.01 13.70
CA GLY A 57 0.15 -3.58 12.94
C GLY A 57 -0.46 -4.80 13.62
N VAL A 58 -1.46 -5.39 12.96
CA VAL A 58 -2.10 -6.62 13.43
C VAL A 58 -1.61 -7.80 12.60
N LEU A 59 -1.17 -8.85 13.29
CA LEU A 59 -0.75 -10.12 12.70
C LEU A 59 -1.25 -11.24 13.61
N ALA A 60 -1.95 -12.20 13.03
CA ALA A 60 -2.58 -13.32 13.75
C ALA A 60 -3.40 -12.88 14.98
N ASP A 61 -4.30 -11.90 14.78
CA ASP A 61 -5.17 -11.31 15.81
C ASP A 61 -4.45 -10.73 17.04
N GLN A 62 -3.15 -10.47 16.93
CA GLN A 62 -2.35 -9.80 17.94
C GLN A 62 -1.75 -8.52 17.36
N VAL A 63 -1.52 -7.53 18.22
CA VAL A 63 -0.78 -6.33 17.82
C VAL A 63 0.70 -6.59 17.97
N TRP A 64 1.46 -6.19 16.96
CA TRP A 64 2.90 -6.31 16.90
C TRP A 64 3.53 -4.96 16.61
N THR A 65 4.75 -4.75 17.13
CA THR A 65 5.67 -3.75 16.59
C THR A 65 6.92 -4.45 16.08
N LEU A 66 7.34 -4.10 14.89
CA LEU A 66 8.49 -4.67 14.18
C LEU A 66 9.51 -3.57 13.87
N THR A 67 10.79 -3.88 14.02
CA THR A 67 11.89 -3.02 13.56
C THR A 67 13.06 -3.89 13.13
N GLN A 68 14.05 -3.35 12.42
CA GLN A 68 15.16 -4.13 11.86
C GLN A 68 16.50 -3.45 12.09
N THR A 69 17.52 -4.24 12.42
CA THR A 69 18.93 -3.86 12.29
C THR A 69 19.44 -4.31 10.91
N GLU A 70 20.75 -4.45 10.73
CA GLU A 70 21.31 -4.95 9.48
C GLU A 70 21.05 -6.46 9.29
N GLU A 71 21.12 -7.23 10.39
CA GLU A 71 21.11 -8.71 10.38
C GLU A 71 19.94 -9.33 11.16
N GLN A 72 19.11 -8.51 11.81
CA GLN A 72 18.03 -8.99 12.69
C GLN A 72 16.73 -8.25 12.45
N LEU A 73 15.64 -9.01 12.35
CA LEU A 73 14.28 -8.54 12.53
C LEU A 73 13.93 -8.63 14.02
N HIS A 74 13.65 -7.50 14.65
CA HIS A 74 13.20 -7.42 16.04
C HIS A 74 11.68 -7.35 16.11
N CYS A 75 11.10 -8.15 16.99
CA CYS A 75 9.66 -8.28 17.17
C CYS A 75 9.27 -8.06 18.63
N THR A 76 8.17 -7.35 18.86
CA THR A 76 7.46 -7.31 20.14
C THR A 76 5.96 -7.44 19.93
N VAL A 77 5.27 -8.13 20.84
CA VAL A 77 3.84 -8.41 20.77
C VAL A 77 3.12 -7.82 21.99
N TYR A 78 1.89 -7.36 21.79
CA TYR A 78 1.04 -6.85 22.86
C TYR A 78 -0.14 -7.79 23.07
N ARG A 79 -0.25 -8.33 24.29
CA ARG A 79 -1.22 -9.38 24.65
C ARG A 79 -2.36 -8.86 25.55
N GLY A 80 -2.55 -7.55 25.61
CA GLY A 80 -3.57 -6.90 26.45
C GLY A 80 -3.33 -7.08 27.96
N ASP A 81 -4.31 -6.63 28.75
CA ASP A 81 -4.22 -6.66 30.23
C ASP A 81 -4.40 -8.06 30.84
N LYS A 82 -4.80 -9.04 30.02
CA LYS A 82 -5.08 -10.42 30.47
C LYS A 82 -3.83 -11.27 30.65
N SER A 83 -2.66 -10.79 30.23
CA SER A 83 -1.41 -11.53 30.35
C SER A 83 -0.25 -10.61 30.70
N GLN A 84 0.73 -11.14 31.42
CA GLN A 84 1.92 -10.38 31.77
C GLN A 84 2.71 -10.00 30.51
N PRO A 85 3.24 -8.76 30.43
CA PRO A 85 4.16 -8.39 29.37
C PRO A 85 5.38 -9.32 29.37
N GLY A 86 5.72 -9.85 28.20
CA GLY A 86 6.87 -10.71 28.00
C GLY A 86 7.28 -10.72 26.54
N ARG A 87 8.49 -11.21 26.28
CA ARG A 87 9.02 -11.37 24.91
C ARG A 87 8.07 -12.27 24.07
N PRO A 88 8.08 -12.12 22.74
CA PRO A 88 7.45 -13.12 21.87
C PRO A 88 7.96 -14.54 22.19
N THR A 89 7.06 -15.51 22.20
CA THR A 89 7.40 -16.93 22.33
C THR A 89 7.98 -17.46 21.01
N PRO A 90 8.64 -18.63 21.01
CA PRO A 90 9.09 -19.27 19.77
C PRO A 90 7.95 -19.47 18.74
N ASP A 91 6.77 -19.91 19.18
CA ASP A 91 5.61 -20.11 18.29
C ASP A 91 5.09 -18.80 17.70
N GLU A 92 5.10 -17.71 18.47
CA GLU A 92 4.69 -16.40 17.97
C GLU A 92 5.74 -15.82 17.00
N LEU A 93 7.03 -16.06 17.22
CA LEU A 93 8.07 -15.72 16.24
C LEU A 93 7.93 -16.55 14.97
N GLU A 94 7.54 -17.82 15.07
CA GLU A 94 7.27 -18.67 13.91
C GLU A 94 6.07 -18.14 13.09
N ALA A 95 5.05 -17.58 13.73
CA ALA A 95 3.98 -16.88 13.01
C ALA A 95 4.50 -15.68 12.20
N VAL A 96 5.44 -14.91 12.76
CA VAL A 96 6.13 -13.82 12.04
C VAL A 96 6.97 -14.36 10.88
N ARG A 97 7.75 -15.45 11.11
CA ARG A 97 8.54 -16.11 10.06
C ARG A 97 7.68 -16.56 8.89
N LYS A 98 6.52 -17.17 9.16
CA LYS A 98 5.55 -17.61 8.14
C LYS A 98 4.89 -16.46 7.40
N TYR A 99 4.48 -15.41 8.11
CA TYR A 99 3.89 -14.21 7.49
C TYR A 99 4.84 -13.55 6.50
N PHE A 100 6.12 -13.51 6.88
CA PHE A 100 7.21 -13.04 6.04
C PHE A 100 7.90 -14.17 5.27
N GLN A 101 7.32 -15.36 5.12
CA GLN A 101 7.87 -16.45 4.28
C GLN A 101 9.40 -16.61 4.35
N LEU A 102 10.00 -16.52 5.55
CA LEU A 102 11.45 -16.35 5.73
C LEU A 102 12.28 -17.60 5.39
N ASP A 103 11.62 -18.70 5.04
CA ASP A 103 12.28 -19.93 4.58
C ASP A 103 12.57 -19.87 3.07
N VAL A 104 11.94 -18.96 2.33
CA VAL A 104 12.28 -18.66 0.93
C VAL A 104 13.49 -17.73 0.91
N THR A 105 14.61 -18.19 0.36
CA THR A 105 15.82 -17.36 0.22
C THR A 105 15.67 -16.35 -0.91
N LEU A 106 15.37 -15.10 -0.58
CA LEU A 106 15.08 -14.04 -1.53
C LEU A 106 16.29 -13.73 -2.44
N ALA A 107 17.51 -13.82 -1.89
CA ALA A 107 18.73 -13.63 -2.68
C ALA A 107 18.84 -14.59 -3.87
N GLN A 108 18.38 -15.84 -3.73
CA GLN A 108 18.37 -16.81 -4.84
C GLN A 108 17.38 -16.40 -5.92
N LEU A 109 16.21 -15.91 -5.52
CA LEU A 109 15.18 -15.42 -6.45
C LEU A 109 15.68 -14.18 -7.20
N TYR A 110 16.24 -13.20 -6.49
CA TYR A 110 16.82 -11.99 -7.08
C TYR A 110 17.93 -12.32 -8.08
N HIS A 111 18.80 -13.28 -7.76
CA HIS A 111 19.83 -13.73 -8.68
C HIS A 111 19.25 -14.36 -9.96
N HIS A 112 18.23 -15.21 -9.84
CA HIS A 112 17.56 -15.80 -10.98
C HIS A 112 16.88 -14.74 -11.86
N TRP A 113 16.06 -13.86 -11.28
CA TRP A 113 15.37 -12.84 -12.06
C TRP A 113 16.34 -11.87 -12.75
N GLY A 114 17.42 -11.47 -12.06
CA GLY A 114 18.45 -10.64 -12.65
C GLY A 114 19.24 -11.32 -13.79
N SER A 115 19.28 -12.66 -13.85
CA SER A 115 19.98 -13.36 -14.93
C SER A 115 19.14 -13.54 -16.20
N VAL A 116 17.81 -13.46 -16.08
CA VAL A 116 16.87 -13.56 -17.20
C VAL A 116 16.27 -12.21 -17.63
N ASP A 117 16.46 -11.17 -16.81
CA ASP A 117 15.92 -9.83 -17.02
C ASP A 117 16.89 -8.75 -16.53
N SER A 118 17.54 -8.07 -17.47
CA SER A 118 18.49 -6.99 -17.18
C SER A 118 17.84 -5.78 -16.53
N HIS A 119 16.58 -5.46 -16.87
CA HIS A 119 15.86 -4.37 -16.22
C HIS A 119 15.60 -4.70 -14.75
N PHE A 120 15.16 -5.94 -14.46
CA PHE A 120 15.03 -6.40 -13.08
C PHE A 120 16.35 -6.27 -12.32
N GLN A 121 17.48 -6.65 -12.95
CA GLN A 121 18.81 -6.56 -12.33
C GLN A 121 19.17 -5.13 -11.90
N GLU A 122 18.82 -4.12 -12.70
CA GLU A 122 19.04 -2.70 -12.38
C GLU A 122 18.15 -2.24 -11.21
N VAL A 123 16.86 -2.59 -11.25
CA VAL A 123 15.88 -2.24 -10.20
C VAL A 123 16.26 -2.89 -8.86
N ALA A 124 16.70 -4.15 -8.90
CA ALA A 124 17.08 -4.92 -7.73
C ALA A 124 18.23 -4.30 -6.92
N GLN A 125 19.09 -3.48 -7.54
CA GLN A 125 20.16 -2.76 -6.83
C GLN A 125 19.61 -1.70 -5.87
N LYS A 126 18.47 -1.09 -6.21
CA LYS A 126 17.83 -0.03 -5.41
C LYS A 126 16.80 -0.60 -4.43
N PHE A 127 16.11 -1.67 -4.82
CA PHE A 127 14.98 -2.26 -4.11
C PHE A 127 15.28 -3.67 -3.62
N GLN A 128 16.27 -3.81 -2.75
CA GLN A 128 16.59 -5.07 -2.07
C GLN A 128 15.60 -5.38 -0.95
N GLY A 129 15.45 -6.66 -0.58
CA GLY A 129 14.62 -7.07 0.54
C GLY A 129 13.10 -6.89 0.32
N VAL A 130 12.65 -6.68 -0.93
CA VAL A 130 11.23 -6.63 -1.26
C VAL A 130 10.72 -8.06 -1.39
N ARG A 131 10.02 -8.50 -0.34
CA ARG A 131 9.41 -9.82 -0.25
C ARG A 131 7.89 -9.74 -0.37
N LEU A 132 7.29 -10.87 -0.76
CA LEU A 132 5.86 -11.11 -0.66
C LEU A 132 5.40 -11.60 0.73
N LEU A 133 4.37 -10.95 1.29
CA LEU A 133 3.71 -11.39 2.52
C LEU A 133 2.79 -12.58 2.26
N ARG A 134 2.65 -13.48 3.25
CA ARG A 134 1.67 -14.57 3.27
C ARG A 134 0.53 -14.22 4.22
N GLN A 135 -0.49 -13.58 3.68
CA GLN A 135 -1.61 -13.02 4.43
C GLN A 135 -2.68 -14.05 4.74
N ASP A 136 -3.54 -13.72 5.71
CA ASP A 136 -4.78 -14.45 5.95
C ASP A 136 -5.73 -14.29 4.73
N PRO A 137 -6.34 -15.38 4.23
CA PRO A 137 -7.22 -15.30 3.05
C PRO A 137 -8.43 -14.38 3.20
N ILE A 138 -9.03 -14.28 4.40
CA ILE A 138 -10.19 -13.40 4.65
C ILE A 138 -9.75 -11.94 4.65
N GLU A 139 -8.70 -11.61 5.42
CA GLU A 139 -8.14 -10.27 5.45
C GLU A 139 -7.73 -9.81 4.04
N CYS A 140 -7.03 -10.67 3.30
CA CYS A 140 -6.58 -10.39 1.95
C CYS A 140 -7.75 -10.17 0.99
N LEU A 141 -8.72 -11.09 0.94
CA LEU A 141 -9.88 -11.00 0.06
C LEU A 141 -10.65 -9.69 0.25
N PHE A 142 -11.07 -9.39 1.47
CA PHE A 142 -11.92 -8.21 1.71
C PHE A 142 -11.13 -6.90 1.61
N SER A 143 -9.83 -6.91 1.89
CA SER A 143 -8.96 -5.76 1.62
C SER A 143 -8.83 -5.45 0.13
N PHE A 144 -8.64 -6.47 -0.72
CA PHE A 144 -8.54 -6.27 -2.17
C PHE A 144 -9.89 -6.03 -2.87
N ILE A 145 -11.01 -6.50 -2.32
CA ILE A 145 -12.34 -6.03 -2.73
C ILE A 145 -12.43 -4.50 -2.55
N CYS A 146 -11.88 -3.96 -1.46
CA CYS A 146 -11.80 -2.52 -1.20
C CYS A 146 -10.81 -1.76 -2.10
N SER A 147 -9.90 -2.47 -2.79
CA SER A 147 -8.81 -1.86 -3.57
C SER A 147 -9.16 -1.53 -5.02
N SER A 148 -10.20 -2.16 -5.58
CA SER A 148 -10.58 -1.98 -6.99
C SER A 148 -10.77 -0.49 -7.34
N ASN A 149 -10.09 0.04 -8.36
CA ASN A 149 -10.16 1.45 -8.78
C ASN A 149 -9.97 2.46 -7.62
N ASN A 150 -8.84 2.36 -6.91
CA ASN A 150 -8.58 3.12 -5.69
C ASN A 150 -7.06 3.35 -5.51
N ASN A 151 -6.64 4.12 -4.50
CA ASN A 151 -5.23 4.34 -4.16
C ASN A 151 -4.89 3.81 -2.76
N ILE A 152 -3.62 3.48 -2.52
CA ILE A 152 -3.15 2.83 -1.28
C ILE A 152 -3.61 3.60 -0.03
N ALA A 153 -3.44 4.92 0.01
CA ALA A 153 -3.82 5.73 1.17
C ALA A 153 -5.32 5.60 1.50
N ARG A 154 -6.20 5.71 0.50
CA ARG A 154 -7.64 5.58 0.68
C ARG A 154 -8.05 4.14 1.04
N ILE A 155 -7.43 3.13 0.42
CA ILE A 155 -7.67 1.73 0.74
C ILE A 155 -7.31 1.46 2.21
N THR A 156 -6.15 1.95 2.64
CA THR A 156 -5.70 1.72 4.02
C THR A 156 -6.68 2.32 5.02
N GLY A 157 -7.17 3.55 4.79
CA GLY A 157 -8.20 4.14 5.64
C GLY A 157 -9.56 3.40 5.57
N MET A 158 -9.93 2.83 4.42
CA MET A 158 -11.15 2.01 4.30
C MET A 158 -11.04 0.71 5.10
N VAL A 159 -9.91 0.00 4.99
CA VAL A 159 -9.64 -1.24 5.75
C VAL A 159 -9.62 -0.96 7.25
N GLU A 160 -9.00 0.15 7.67
CA GLU A 160 -8.97 0.58 9.07
C GLU A 160 -10.39 0.82 9.62
N ARG A 161 -11.24 1.57 8.90
CA ARG A 161 -12.64 1.80 9.30
C ARG A 161 -13.47 0.51 9.30
N LEU A 162 -13.24 -0.39 8.35
CA LEU A 162 -13.90 -1.70 8.31
C LEU A 162 -13.55 -2.54 9.54
N CYS A 163 -12.27 -2.60 9.93
CA CYS A 163 -11.84 -3.30 11.13
C CYS A 163 -12.37 -2.63 12.40
N GLN A 164 -12.40 -1.31 12.46
CA GLN A 164 -12.95 -0.57 13.60
C GLN A 164 -14.43 -0.85 13.82
N ALA A 165 -15.22 -0.93 12.73
CA ALA A 165 -16.67 -1.09 12.81
C ALA A 165 -17.12 -2.54 13.06
N PHE A 166 -16.39 -3.53 12.51
CA PHE A 166 -16.84 -4.93 12.51
C PHE A 166 -15.82 -5.92 13.10
N GLY A 167 -14.62 -5.47 13.42
CA GLY A 167 -13.54 -6.29 13.96
C GLY A 167 -13.47 -6.21 15.50
N PRO A 168 -13.03 -7.29 16.16
CA PRO A 168 -12.90 -7.30 17.61
C PRO A 168 -11.85 -6.29 18.06
N ARG A 169 -12.16 -5.46 19.05
CA ARG A 169 -11.16 -4.57 19.68
C ARG A 169 -10.10 -5.41 20.38
N LEU A 170 -8.82 -5.19 20.04
CA LEU A 170 -7.70 -5.94 20.61
C LEU A 170 -7.06 -5.18 21.77
N ILE A 171 -6.56 -3.98 21.50
CA ILE A 171 -5.81 -3.15 22.45
C ILE A 171 -5.79 -1.70 21.96
N GLN A 172 -5.54 -0.77 22.89
CA GLN A 172 -5.25 0.62 22.56
C GLN A 172 -3.82 0.93 22.98
N LEU A 173 -3.05 1.48 22.04
CA LEU A 173 -1.69 1.98 22.26
C LEU A 173 -1.69 3.48 21.94
N ASP A 174 -1.32 4.30 22.91
CA ASP A 174 -1.46 5.76 22.82
C ASP A 174 -2.91 6.17 22.45
N ASP A 175 -3.11 6.86 21.34
CA ASP A 175 -4.40 7.25 20.77
C ASP A 175 -4.93 6.28 19.70
N VAL A 176 -4.18 5.23 19.38
CA VAL A 176 -4.51 4.26 18.33
C VAL A 176 -5.19 3.02 18.93
N THR A 177 -6.42 2.75 18.51
CA THR A 177 -7.12 1.51 18.87
C THR A 177 -6.97 0.48 17.75
N TYR A 178 -6.38 -0.65 18.08
CA TYR A 178 -6.22 -1.77 17.16
C TYR A 178 -7.40 -2.72 17.26
N HIS A 179 -7.90 -3.14 16.09
CA HIS A 179 -8.96 -4.13 15.94
C HIS A 179 -8.46 -5.30 15.12
N GLY A 180 -8.92 -6.51 15.41
CA GLY A 180 -8.74 -7.68 14.54
C GLY A 180 -9.49 -7.49 13.23
N PHE A 181 -9.23 -8.34 12.24
CA PHE A 181 -10.01 -8.30 11.01
C PHE A 181 -11.42 -8.85 11.28
N PRO A 182 -12.48 -8.30 10.64
CA PRO A 182 -13.83 -8.82 10.84
C PRO A 182 -13.97 -10.27 10.39
N SER A 183 -14.74 -11.05 11.13
CA SER A 183 -15.14 -12.40 10.71
C SER A 183 -16.12 -12.34 9.54
N VAL A 184 -16.22 -13.43 8.76
CA VAL A 184 -17.19 -13.50 7.66
C VAL A 184 -18.62 -13.33 8.16
N GLN A 185 -18.92 -13.86 9.35
CA GLN A 185 -20.21 -13.72 10.02
C GLN A 185 -20.52 -12.25 10.32
N ALA A 186 -19.54 -11.48 10.81
CA ALA A 186 -19.71 -10.05 11.04
C ALA A 186 -19.97 -9.28 9.75
N LEU A 187 -19.35 -9.68 8.63
CA LEU A 187 -19.49 -9.03 7.32
C LEU A 187 -20.77 -9.43 6.57
N ALA A 188 -21.39 -10.56 6.90
CA ALA A 188 -22.61 -11.05 6.25
C ALA A 188 -23.91 -10.45 6.83
N GLY A 189 -23.83 -9.72 7.95
CA GLY A 189 -24.98 -9.18 8.67
C GLY A 189 -25.91 -8.26 7.82
N PRO A 190 -27.16 -8.06 8.26
CA PRO A 190 -28.20 -7.40 7.46
C PRO A 190 -27.90 -5.92 7.16
N GLU A 191 -27.28 -5.18 8.09
CA GLU A 191 -27.02 -3.74 7.95
C GLU A 191 -25.59 -3.38 7.50
N VAL A 192 -24.76 -4.39 7.19
CA VAL A 192 -23.33 -4.20 6.90
C VAL A 192 -23.12 -3.29 5.70
N GLU A 193 -23.84 -3.51 4.59
CA GLU A 193 -23.71 -2.67 3.39
C GLU A 193 -24.02 -1.20 3.71
N ALA A 194 -25.16 -0.94 4.36
CA ALA A 194 -25.61 0.41 4.67
C ALA A 194 -24.61 1.15 5.58
N HIS A 195 -24.05 0.46 6.57
CA HIS A 195 -23.05 1.03 7.46
C HIS A 195 -21.71 1.28 6.73
N LEU A 196 -21.22 0.33 5.93
CA LEU A 196 -20.00 0.52 5.13
C LEU A 196 -20.13 1.68 4.12
N ARG A 197 -21.32 1.93 3.57
CA ARG A 197 -21.57 3.13 2.74
C ARG A 197 -21.38 4.42 3.53
N LYS A 198 -21.89 4.49 4.76
CA LYS A 198 -21.67 5.65 5.67
C LYS A 198 -20.20 5.85 6.00
N LEU A 199 -19.41 4.77 6.05
CA LEU A 199 -17.95 4.81 6.27
C LEU A 199 -17.13 5.12 4.99
N GLY A 200 -17.81 5.43 3.87
CA GLY A 200 -17.16 5.91 2.65
C GLY A 200 -16.63 4.83 1.71
N LEU A 201 -17.05 3.56 1.87
CA LEU A 201 -16.64 2.48 0.95
C LEU A 201 -17.31 2.55 -0.43
N GLY A 202 -18.40 3.32 -0.55
CA GLY A 202 -19.13 3.52 -1.80
C GLY A 202 -19.77 2.23 -2.30
N TYR A 203 -19.71 1.99 -3.61
CA TYR A 203 -20.30 0.79 -4.23
C TYR A 203 -19.67 -0.53 -3.74
N ARG A 204 -18.42 -0.50 -3.25
CA ARG A 204 -17.71 -1.69 -2.74
C ARG A 204 -18.32 -2.23 -1.45
N ALA A 205 -19.09 -1.42 -0.72
CA ALA A 205 -19.84 -1.88 0.45
C ALA A 205 -20.76 -3.06 0.12
N ARG A 206 -21.41 -3.03 -1.06
CA ARG A 206 -22.23 -4.13 -1.55
C ARG A 206 -21.40 -5.40 -1.77
N TYR A 207 -20.20 -5.26 -2.35
CA TYR A 207 -19.33 -6.40 -2.63
C TYR A 207 -18.81 -7.06 -1.36
N VAL A 208 -18.43 -6.28 -0.35
CA VAL A 208 -18.03 -6.82 0.95
C VAL A 208 -19.17 -7.64 1.57
N SER A 209 -20.37 -7.08 1.65
CA SER A 209 -21.52 -7.78 2.26
C SER A 209 -21.95 -9.00 1.44
N ALA A 210 -22.05 -8.86 0.12
CA ALA A 210 -22.51 -9.94 -0.76
C ALA A 210 -21.48 -11.09 -0.84
N SER A 211 -20.18 -10.80 -0.89
CA SER A 211 -19.14 -11.85 -0.89
C SER A 211 -19.08 -12.58 0.44
N ALA A 212 -19.29 -11.88 1.56
CA ALA A 212 -19.38 -12.55 2.86
C ALA A 212 -20.59 -13.51 2.94
N ARG A 213 -21.75 -13.11 2.41
CA ARG A 213 -22.93 -13.99 2.31
C ARG A 213 -22.69 -15.16 1.37
N ALA A 214 -22.18 -14.93 0.16
CA ALA A 214 -21.87 -15.99 -0.79
C ALA A 214 -20.92 -17.04 -0.18
N ILE A 215 -19.88 -16.61 0.55
CA ILE A 215 -18.98 -17.52 1.25
C ILE A 215 -19.73 -18.38 2.28
N LEU A 216 -20.56 -17.77 3.13
CA LEU A 216 -21.26 -18.51 4.20
C LEU A 216 -22.41 -19.38 3.71
N GLU A 217 -23.20 -18.88 2.77
CA GLU A 217 -24.49 -19.43 2.39
C GLU A 217 -24.39 -20.37 1.18
N GLU A 218 -23.43 -20.12 0.27
CA GLU A 218 -23.36 -20.84 -1.02
C GLU A 218 -22.09 -21.70 -1.15
N GLN A 219 -20.97 -21.27 -0.57
CA GLN A 219 -19.66 -21.92 -0.78
C GLN A 219 -19.25 -22.88 0.34
N GLY A 220 -19.98 -22.94 1.45
CA GLY A 220 -19.64 -23.81 2.60
C GLY A 220 -18.73 -23.16 3.65
N GLY A 221 -18.64 -21.82 3.67
CA GLY A 221 -18.00 -21.04 4.72
C GLY A 221 -16.48 -20.90 4.57
N LEU A 222 -15.82 -20.61 5.70
CA LEU A 222 -14.37 -20.40 5.74
C LEU A 222 -13.54 -21.58 5.19
N PRO A 223 -13.91 -22.87 5.38
CA PRO A 223 -13.16 -23.99 4.83
C PRO A 223 -12.99 -23.92 3.31
N TRP A 224 -13.98 -23.40 2.58
CA TRP A 224 -13.90 -23.23 1.13
C TRP A 224 -12.77 -22.29 0.70
N LEU A 225 -12.55 -21.20 1.42
CA LEU A 225 -11.48 -20.27 1.08
C LEU A 225 -10.11 -20.84 1.49
N GLN A 226 -10.05 -21.55 2.61
CA GLN A 226 -8.82 -22.17 3.12
C GLN A 226 -8.29 -23.26 2.19
N GLN A 227 -9.16 -24.13 1.65
CA GLN A 227 -8.75 -25.20 0.73
C GLN A 227 -8.18 -24.67 -0.60
N LEU A 228 -8.44 -23.42 -0.98
CA LEU A 228 -7.86 -22.84 -2.21
C LEU A 228 -6.34 -22.68 -2.14
N ARG A 229 -5.74 -22.76 -0.94
CA ARG A 229 -4.28 -22.89 -0.79
C ARG A 229 -3.75 -24.19 -1.40
N GLU A 230 -4.51 -25.27 -1.32
CA GLU A 230 -4.11 -26.58 -1.86
C GLU A 230 -4.53 -26.76 -3.33
N ALA A 231 -5.53 -26.00 -3.79
CA ALA A 231 -5.99 -26.04 -5.18
C ALA A 231 -4.91 -25.53 -6.17
N SER A 232 -5.06 -25.83 -7.46
CA SER A 232 -4.23 -25.19 -8.49
C SER A 232 -4.48 -23.67 -8.55
N TYR A 233 -3.55 -22.92 -9.15
CA TYR A 233 -3.74 -21.49 -9.37
C TYR A 233 -4.98 -21.21 -10.23
N GLU A 234 -5.20 -22.01 -11.27
CA GLU A 234 -6.32 -21.87 -12.19
C GLU A 234 -7.67 -22.10 -11.49
N GLU A 235 -7.75 -23.13 -10.63
CA GLU A 235 -8.95 -23.43 -9.86
C GLU A 235 -9.23 -22.36 -8.81
N ALA A 236 -8.20 -21.95 -8.05
CA ALA A 236 -8.33 -20.89 -7.05
C ALA A 236 -8.78 -19.57 -7.68
N HIS A 237 -8.15 -19.17 -8.80
CA HIS A 237 -8.48 -17.96 -9.53
C HIS A 237 -9.92 -17.97 -10.04
N LYS A 238 -10.33 -19.06 -10.68
CA LYS A 238 -11.70 -19.25 -11.19
C LYS A 238 -12.73 -19.23 -10.06
N ALA A 239 -12.45 -19.90 -8.95
CA ALA A 239 -13.33 -19.93 -7.79
C ALA A 239 -13.53 -18.54 -7.19
N LEU A 240 -12.45 -17.78 -7.01
CA LEU A 240 -12.49 -16.42 -6.48
C LEU A 240 -13.30 -15.47 -7.38
N CYS A 241 -13.18 -15.59 -8.71
CA CYS A 241 -13.91 -14.74 -9.66
C CYS A 241 -15.44 -14.93 -9.64
N THR A 242 -15.97 -15.93 -8.92
CA THR A 242 -17.41 -16.07 -8.71
C THR A 242 -17.94 -15.09 -7.66
N LEU A 243 -17.08 -14.54 -6.81
CA LEU A 243 -17.47 -13.64 -5.73
C LEU A 243 -17.78 -12.22 -6.24
N PRO A 244 -18.83 -11.58 -5.71
CA PRO A 244 -19.13 -10.18 -6.00
C PRO A 244 -17.94 -9.23 -5.78
N GLY A 245 -17.58 -8.48 -6.82
CA GLY A 245 -16.48 -7.50 -6.77
C GLY A 245 -15.09 -8.09 -6.95
N VAL A 246 -14.97 -9.39 -7.20
CA VAL A 246 -13.70 -10.07 -7.49
C VAL A 246 -13.59 -10.31 -9.00
N GLY A 247 -12.84 -9.44 -9.68
CA GLY A 247 -12.41 -9.66 -11.07
C GLY A 247 -11.01 -10.27 -11.15
N THR A 248 -10.52 -10.52 -12.36
CA THR A 248 -9.21 -11.15 -12.64
C THR A 248 -8.07 -10.62 -11.78
N LYS A 249 -7.89 -9.29 -11.73
CA LYS A 249 -6.80 -8.66 -10.96
C LYS A 249 -6.92 -8.89 -9.46
N VAL A 250 -8.14 -8.78 -8.92
CA VAL A 250 -8.38 -8.99 -7.47
C VAL A 250 -8.14 -10.45 -7.11
N ALA A 251 -8.62 -11.38 -7.95
CA ALA A 251 -8.34 -12.81 -7.79
C ALA A 251 -6.84 -13.09 -7.83
N ASP A 252 -6.10 -12.52 -8.78
CA ASP A 252 -4.64 -12.65 -8.84
C ASP A 252 -3.96 -12.13 -7.58
N CYS A 253 -4.39 -10.98 -7.03
CA CYS A 253 -3.81 -10.45 -5.78
C CYS A 253 -3.99 -11.43 -4.62
N ILE A 254 -5.16 -12.07 -4.52
CA ILE A 254 -5.47 -13.01 -3.45
C ILE A 254 -4.70 -14.34 -3.66
N CYS A 255 -4.66 -14.84 -4.89
CA CYS A 255 -3.86 -16.00 -5.27
C CYS A 255 -2.40 -15.82 -4.87
N LEU A 256 -1.83 -14.66 -5.23
CA LEU A 256 -0.44 -14.32 -4.95
C LEU A 256 -0.18 -14.18 -3.45
N MET A 257 -0.96 -13.35 -2.75
CA MET A 257 -0.61 -12.86 -1.42
C MET A 257 -1.19 -13.66 -0.26
N ALA A 258 -2.11 -14.61 -0.50
CA ALA A 258 -2.75 -15.37 0.57
C ALA A 258 -2.99 -16.86 0.27
N LEU A 259 -2.96 -17.27 -1.00
CA LEU A 259 -3.24 -18.66 -1.41
C LEU A 259 -2.03 -19.42 -1.95
N ASP A 260 -0.81 -18.93 -1.70
CA ASP A 260 0.44 -19.63 -2.01
C ASP A 260 0.61 -19.92 -3.52
N LYS A 261 0.19 -18.98 -4.38
CA LYS A 261 0.37 -19.05 -5.85
C LYS A 261 1.42 -18.03 -6.31
N PRO A 262 2.73 -18.28 -6.10
CA PRO A 262 3.79 -17.32 -6.38
C PRO A 262 3.91 -16.93 -7.87
N GLN A 263 3.30 -17.72 -8.77
CA GLN A 263 3.23 -17.46 -10.22
C GLN A 263 2.09 -16.50 -10.63
N ALA A 264 1.17 -16.17 -9.73
CA ALA A 264 0.09 -15.25 -10.04
C ALA A 264 0.65 -13.83 -10.25
N VAL A 265 0.26 -13.18 -11.35
CA VAL A 265 0.76 -11.84 -11.74
C VAL A 265 -0.44 -10.90 -11.88
N PRO A 266 -0.81 -10.15 -10.82
CA PRO A 266 -1.92 -9.20 -10.90
C PRO A 266 -1.66 -8.08 -11.89
N VAL A 267 -2.36 -8.10 -13.04
CA VAL A 267 -2.21 -7.09 -14.09
C VAL A 267 -3.21 -5.94 -13.91
N ASP A 268 -2.69 -4.73 -13.69
CA ASP A 268 -3.43 -3.47 -13.71
C ASP A 268 -2.73 -2.44 -14.60
N VAL A 269 -3.25 -1.20 -14.60
CA VAL A 269 -2.70 -0.11 -15.41
C VAL A 269 -1.24 0.21 -15.11
N HIS A 270 -0.76 -0.02 -13.89
CA HIS A 270 0.64 0.23 -13.54
C HIS A 270 1.55 -0.84 -14.13
N ILE A 271 1.14 -2.10 -14.08
CA ILE A 271 1.85 -3.20 -14.74
C ILE A 271 1.87 -3.02 -16.25
N TRP A 272 0.78 -2.50 -16.85
CA TRP A 272 0.77 -2.10 -18.26
C TRP A 272 1.76 -0.98 -18.58
N GLN A 273 1.91 0.01 -17.69
CA GLN A 273 2.86 1.10 -17.86
C GLN A 273 4.30 0.60 -17.78
N ILE A 274 4.62 -0.26 -16.81
CA ILE A 274 5.94 -0.89 -16.67
C ILE A 274 6.26 -1.74 -17.90
N ALA A 275 5.33 -2.60 -18.33
CA ALA A 275 5.52 -3.45 -19.51
C ALA A 275 5.85 -2.64 -20.78
N GLN A 276 5.17 -1.51 -21.00
CA GLN A 276 5.45 -0.65 -22.15
C GLN A 276 6.74 0.16 -21.99
N ARG A 277 6.96 0.75 -20.80
CA ARG A 277 8.09 1.64 -20.53
C ARG A 277 9.41 0.89 -20.55
N ASP A 278 9.45 -0.27 -19.89
CA ASP A 278 10.71 -0.94 -19.54
C ASP A 278 10.97 -2.17 -20.41
N TYR A 279 9.91 -2.77 -20.96
CA TYR A 279 10.01 -3.97 -21.82
C TYR A 279 9.58 -3.71 -23.26
N SER A 280 9.12 -2.49 -23.59
CA SER A 280 8.55 -2.15 -24.90
C SER A 280 7.47 -3.15 -25.34
N TRP A 281 6.73 -3.69 -24.38
CA TRP A 281 5.80 -4.78 -24.60
C TRP A 281 4.50 -4.28 -25.24
N HIS A 282 4.00 -5.05 -26.20
CA HIS A 282 2.70 -4.85 -26.84
C HIS A 282 1.97 -6.19 -26.98
N PRO A 283 0.63 -6.22 -26.88
CA PRO A 283 -0.13 -7.44 -27.10
C PRO A 283 0.02 -7.91 -28.56
N THR A 284 0.25 -9.21 -28.73
CA THR A 284 0.45 -9.88 -30.01
C THR A 284 -0.72 -10.77 -30.41
N THR A 285 -1.48 -11.28 -29.44
CA THR A 285 -2.60 -12.20 -29.68
C THR A 285 -3.97 -11.52 -29.68
N SER A 286 -4.04 -10.29 -29.17
CA SER A 286 -5.27 -9.49 -29.12
C SER A 286 -5.22 -8.33 -30.12
N GLN A 287 -6.34 -8.04 -30.78
CA GLN A 287 -6.48 -6.82 -31.59
C GLN A 287 -6.57 -5.55 -30.74
N ALA A 288 -6.79 -5.67 -29.43
CA ALA A 288 -6.86 -4.54 -28.52
C ALA A 288 -5.46 -3.93 -28.29
N LYS A 289 -5.33 -2.63 -28.54
CA LYS A 289 -4.08 -1.87 -28.27
C LYS A 289 -3.90 -1.46 -26.80
N GLY A 290 -4.76 -1.93 -25.89
CA GLY A 290 -4.77 -1.53 -24.49
C GLY A 290 -5.37 -2.59 -23.56
N PRO A 291 -5.62 -2.24 -22.29
CA PRO A 291 -6.10 -3.19 -21.28
C PRO A 291 -7.44 -3.82 -21.66
N SER A 292 -7.45 -5.15 -21.73
CA SER A 292 -8.63 -5.97 -21.99
C SER A 292 -8.44 -7.33 -21.30
N PRO A 293 -9.49 -8.14 -21.07
CA PRO A 293 -9.33 -9.45 -20.45
C PRO A 293 -8.29 -10.34 -21.16
N GLN A 294 -8.27 -10.34 -22.50
CA GLN A 294 -7.34 -11.15 -23.28
C GLN A 294 -5.90 -10.60 -23.21
N SER A 295 -5.72 -9.29 -23.44
CA SER A 295 -4.39 -8.68 -23.40
C SER A 295 -3.79 -8.66 -21.99
N ASN A 296 -4.61 -8.54 -20.94
CA ASN A 296 -4.15 -8.68 -19.55
C ASN A 296 -3.67 -10.11 -19.25
N LYS A 297 -4.39 -11.13 -19.76
CA LYS A 297 -3.96 -12.53 -19.63
C LYS A 297 -2.64 -12.77 -20.36
N GLU A 298 -2.50 -12.22 -21.56
CA GLU A 298 -1.26 -12.28 -22.34
C GLU A 298 -0.09 -11.63 -21.59
N LEU A 299 -0.30 -10.44 -21.02
CA LEU A 299 0.72 -9.73 -20.25
C LEU A 299 1.15 -10.51 -18.99
N GLY A 300 0.18 -11.08 -18.26
CA GLY A 300 0.49 -11.94 -17.12
C GLY A 300 1.27 -13.19 -17.53
N ASN A 301 0.96 -13.78 -18.69
CA ASN A 301 1.72 -14.91 -19.24
C ASN A 301 3.14 -14.51 -19.64
N PHE A 302 3.32 -13.33 -20.25
CA PHE A 302 4.64 -12.80 -20.60
C PHE A 302 5.56 -12.75 -19.36
N PHE A 303 5.10 -12.15 -18.27
CA PHE A 303 5.90 -12.06 -17.04
C PHE A 303 6.13 -13.41 -16.35
N ARG A 304 5.14 -14.33 -16.41
CA ARG A 304 5.35 -15.73 -15.96
C ARG A 304 6.43 -16.45 -16.77
N SER A 305 6.43 -16.28 -18.09
CA SER A 305 7.46 -16.87 -18.95
C SER A 305 8.83 -16.25 -18.70
N LEU A 306 8.89 -14.97 -18.37
CA LEU A 306 10.14 -14.25 -18.09
C LEU A 306 10.76 -14.65 -16.74
N TRP A 307 9.99 -14.60 -15.66
CA TRP A 307 10.52 -14.77 -14.28
C TRP A 307 10.22 -16.12 -13.64
N GLY A 308 9.50 -16.99 -14.34
CA GLY A 308 9.24 -18.36 -13.91
C GLY A 308 8.23 -18.50 -12.77
N PRO A 309 8.35 -19.55 -11.93
CA PRO A 309 7.34 -19.92 -10.94
C PRO A 309 7.08 -18.89 -9.83
N TYR A 310 8.00 -17.93 -9.64
CA TYR A 310 7.87 -16.86 -8.65
C TYR A 310 7.67 -15.48 -9.31
N ALA A 311 7.11 -15.44 -10.52
CA ALA A 311 6.90 -14.18 -11.26
C ALA A 311 6.10 -13.12 -10.48
N GLY A 312 5.14 -13.50 -9.66
CA GLY A 312 4.38 -12.56 -8.82
C GLY A 312 5.24 -11.91 -7.73
N TRP A 313 6.29 -12.59 -7.25
CA TRP A 313 7.25 -12.00 -6.33
C TRP A 313 8.17 -11.01 -7.04
N ALA A 314 8.67 -11.34 -8.24
CA ALA A 314 9.43 -10.42 -9.06
C ALA A 314 8.63 -9.14 -9.36
N GLN A 315 7.35 -9.30 -9.68
CA GLN A 315 6.42 -8.17 -9.88
C GLN A 315 6.39 -7.22 -8.67
N ALA A 316 6.40 -7.76 -7.44
CA ALA A 316 6.38 -6.94 -6.24
C ALA A 316 7.62 -6.03 -6.12
N SER A 317 8.79 -6.51 -6.54
CA SER A 317 10.03 -5.73 -6.54
C SER A 317 10.03 -4.61 -7.60
N ILE A 318 9.59 -4.90 -8.83
CA ILE A 318 9.59 -3.90 -9.91
C ILE A 318 8.48 -2.86 -9.79
N SER A 319 7.40 -3.17 -9.05
CA SER A 319 6.33 -2.21 -8.77
C SER A 319 6.83 -1.02 -7.93
N GLY A 320 8.00 -1.16 -7.28
CA GLY A 320 8.69 -0.07 -6.56
C GLY A 320 9.36 0.97 -7.46
N ASP A 321 9.65 0.65 -8.73
CA ASP A 321 10.34 1.56 -9.68
C ASP A 321 9.35 2.40 -10.54
N GLY A 322 8.06 2.29 -10.26
CA GLY A 322 7.02 3.12 -10.87
C GLY A 322 7.02 4.56 -10.30
N PRO A 323 6.56 5.57 -11.07
CA PRO A 323 6.43 6.95 -10.58
C PRO A 323 5.58 7.06 -9.30
N SER A 324 4.77 6.05 -9.01
CA SER A 324 3.96 5.90 -7.80
C SER A 324 4.80 5.81 -6.51
N LEU A 325 6.00 5.22 -6.51
CA LEU A 325 6.79 5.15 -5.28
C LEU A 325 7.48 6.49 -4.97
N GLY A 326 7.77 7.32 -5.98
CA GLY A 326 8.21 8.71 -5.79
C GLY A 326 7.19 9.58 -5.04
N TYR A 327 5.90 9.21 -5.08
CA TYR A 327 4.84 9.83 -4.27
C TYR A 327 4.64 9.16 -2.89
N HIS A 328 5.26 8.01 -2.63
CA HIS A 328 4.97 7.18 -1.45
C HIS A 328 6.17 7.01 -0.50
N LEU A 329 7.41 7.12 -0.99
CA LEU A 329 8.60 7.40 -0.19
C LEU A 329 8.78 8.92 -0.05
N GLY A 330 7.74 9.60 0.43
CA GLY A 330 7.87 10.97 0.89
C GLY A 330 8.91 11.00 2.00
N PHE A 331 10.09 11.56 1.70
CA PHE A 331 10.87 12.26 2.70
C PHE A 331 9.87 13.06 3.53
N GLY A 332 9.73 12.70 4.81
CA GLY A 332 8.58 13.04 5.61
C GLY A 332 8.26 14.53 5.57
N LEU A 333 7.17 14.89 4.89
CA LEU A 333 6.34 16.00 5.33
C LEU A 333 5.65 15.52 6.60
N LYS A 334 6.36 15.76 7.72
CA LYS A 334 5.92 15.51 9.09
C LYS A 334 4.56 16.17 9.30
N HIS A 335 3.50 15.37 9.41
CA HIS A 335 2.30 15.81 10.11
C HIS A 335 2.59 15.74 11.61
N THR A 336 3.17 16.79 12.18
CA THR A 336 3.04 17.03 13.61
C THR A 336 1.57 17.37 13.88
N GLN A 337 0.82 16.45 14.48
CA GLN A 337 -0.47 16.77 15.08
C GLN A 337 -0.23 17.80 16.19
N ALA A 338 -0.69 19.04 15.97
CA ALA A 338 -0.79 20.03 17.02
C ALA A 338 -2.00 19.68 17.92
N PRO A 339 -1.94 19.93 19.24
CA PRO A 339 -3.06 19.64 20.14
C PRO A 339 -4.31 20.44 19.73
N ALA A 340 -5.47 19.81 19.85
CA ALA A 340 -6.76 20.41 19.54
C ALA A 340 -6.97 21.72 20.32
N GLY A 341 -7.15 22.82 19.59
CA GLY A 341 -7.52 24.11 20.16
C GLY A 341 -6.68 25.31 19.72
N ARG A 342 -6.46 25.51 18.41
CA ARG A 342 -6.12 26.81 17.80
C ARG A 342 -6.42 26.77 16.29
N ARG A 343 -7.19 27.73 15.77
CA ARG A 343 -7.45 27.90 14.33
C ARG A 343 -6.11 28.12 13.61
N GLN A 344 -5.78 27.29 12.61
CA GLN A 344 -4.63 27.53 11.74
C GLN A 344 -4.96 28.67 10.77
N GLN A 345 -4.18 29.75 10.80
CA GLN A 345 -4.09 30.71 9.71
C GLN A 345 -3.21 30.08 8.62
N GLY A 346 -3.71 30.07 7.38
CA GLY A 346 -3.03 29.47 6.23
C GLY A 346 -1.72 30.17 5.87
N LEU A 347 -0.77 29.39 5.33
CA LEU A 347 0.42 29.91 4.68
C LEU A 347 0.03 30.79 3.49
N LYS A 348 0.44 32.07 3.51
CA LYS A 348 0.39 32.97 2.35
C LYS A 348 1.66 32.80 1.52
N LEU A 349 1.54 32.32 0.29
CA LEU A 349 2.56 32.58 -0.73
C LEU A 349 2.44 34.04 -1.16
N GLN A 350 3.49 34.84 -0.95
CA GLN A 350 3.62 36.16 -1.54
C GLN A 350 4.36 36.03 -2.88
N LEU A 351 3.61 36.14 -3.98
CA LEU A 351 4.15 36.62 -5.25
C LEU A 351 4.39 38.13 -5.07
N GLN A 352 5.56 38.63 -5.46
CA GLN A 352 5.77 40.08 -5.57
C GLN A 352 4.71 40.65 -6.54
N GLY A 353 3.68 41.29 -5.97
CA GLY A 353 2.73 42.13 -6.69
C GLY A 353 1.29 41.64 -6.86
N VAL A 354 0.91 40.41 -6.46
CA VAL A 354 -0.50 39.96 -6.59
C VAL A 354 -0.98 39.24 -5.32
N GLN A 355 -1.98 39.82 -4.65
CA GLN A 355 -2.73 39.15 -3.57
C GLN A 355 -3.74 38.17 -4.18
N LEU A 356 -3.59 36.87 -3.93
CA LEU A 356 -4.63 35.88 -4.20
C LEU A 356 -5.60 35.86 -3.01
N LEU A 357 -6.84 36.29 -3.25
CA LEU A 357 -7.99 36.11 -2.35
C LEU A 357 -8.71 34.82 -2.75
N ASP A 358 -8.93 33.94 -1.77
CA ASP A 358 -9.82 32.75 -1.73
C ASP A 358 -10.09 32.02 -3.06
N ALA A 359 -9.47 30.83 -3.23
CA ALA A 359 -9.83 29.89 -4.28
C ALA A 359 -10.22 28.53 -3.68
N ASP A 360 -11.49 28.16 -3.83
CA ASP A 360 -11.99 26.81 -3.60
C ASP A 360 -11.61 25.90 -4.77
N ALA A 361 -10.80 24.87 -4.52
CA ALA A 361 -10.45 23.86 -5.53
C ALA A 361 -11.43 22.68 -5.48
N ILE A 362 -12.28 22.56 -6.51
CA ILE A 362 -13.14 21.39 -6.73
C ILE A 362 -12.40 20.41 -7.65
N ILE A 363 -12.15 19.19 -7.17
CA ILE A 363 -11.54 18.11 -7.96
C ILE A 363 -12.65 17.30 -8.66
N LEU A 364 -12.75 17.41 -9.98
CA LEU A 364 -13.56 16.52 -10.83
C LEU A 364 -12.63 15.59 -11.63
N GLY A 365 -13.02 14.31 -11.71
CA GLY A 365 -12.20 13.23 -12.22
C GLY A 365 -11.90 13.25 -13.72
N SER A 366 -10.78 12.60 -14.06
CA SER A 366 -10.40 12.07 -15.38
C SER A 366 -10.48 13.03 -16.58
N ARG A 367 -9.82 14.18 -16.47
CA ARG A 367 -9.11 14.95 -17.53
C ARG A 367 -8.48 16.16 -16.82
N GLN A 368 -7.15 16.30 -16.88
CA GLN A 368 -6.46 17.38 -16.17
C GLN A 368 -6.66 18.72 -16.89
N HIS A 369 -7.69 19.46 -16.50
CA HIS A 369 -7.79 20.90 -16.71
C HIS A 369 -7.87 21.57 -15.34
N CYS A 370 -6.95 22.49 -15.07
CA CYS A 370 -7.02 23.37 -13.91
C CYS A 370 -7.45 24.76 -14.41
N ARG A 371 -8.49 25.34 -13.82
CA ARG A 371 -8.88 26.73 -14.05
C ARG A 371 -8.35 27.58 -12.91
N VAL A 372 -7.48 28.52 -13.24
CA VAL A 372 -7.05 29.57 -12.33
C VAL A 372 -7.43 30.91 -12.97
N ALA A 373 -8.25 31.70 -12.26
CA ALA A 373 -8.70 33.03 -12.69
C ALA A 373 -9.30 33.11 -14.12
N GLY A 374 -10.09 32.11 -14.52
CA GLY A 374 -10.81 32.13 -15.81
C GLY A 374 -10.01 31.70 -17.04
N THR A 375 -8.77 31.23 -16.87
CA THR A 375 -7.92 30.75 -17.97
C THR A 375 -7.74 29.23 -17.90
N ASP A 376 -7.90 28.54 -19.03
CA ASP A 376 -7.67 27.09 -19.12
C ASP A 376 -6.15 26.82 -19.27
N LEU A 377 -5.55 26.15 -18.28
CA LEU A 377 -4.14 25.75 -18.32
C LEU A 377 -4.01 24.29 -18.79
N GLN A 378 -3.12 24.04 -19.76
CA GLN A 378 -2.70 22.70 -20.16
C GLN A 378 -1.45 22.28 -19.36
N VAL A 379 -1.54 21.15 -18.67
CA VAL A 379 -0.38 20.52 -18.01
C VAL A 379 0.26 19.55 -19.01
N ILE A 380 1.47 19.86 -19.47
CA ILE A 380 2.26 18.96 -20.33
C ILE A 380 3.26 18.22 -19.43
N HIS A 381 3.31 16.89 -19.56
CA HIS A 381 4.18 16.04 -18.76
C HIS A 381 5.65 16.12 -19.19
N ARG A 382 6.54 16.11 -18.17
CA ARG A 382 8.02 15.97 -18.14
C ARG A 382 8.80 17.29 -18.08
N LEU A 383 9.62 17.37 -17.01
CA LEU A 383 10.58 18.40 -16.61
C LEU A 383 9.99 19.67 -15.98
N GLU A 384 10.69 20.15 -14.96
CA GLU A 384 10.40 21.31 -14.12
C GLU A 384 10.44 22.62 -14.92
N VAL A 385 9.48 22.82 -15.82
CA VAL A 385 9.31 24.03 -16.61
C VAL A 385 7.84 24.45 -16.56
N MET A 386 7.57 25.63 -16.01
CA MET A 386 6.27 26.29 -16.13
C MET A 386 6.31 27.21 -17.36
N GLU A 387 5.38 27.03 -18.28
CA GLU A 387 5.20 27.92 -19.43
C GLU A 387 4.10 28.93 -19.13
N LEU A 388 4.47 30.21 -19.06
CA LEU A 388 3.57 31.34 -18.82
C LEU A 388 3.75 32.32 -19.98
N GLN A 389 2.72 32.47 -20.81
CA GLN A 389 2.66 33.45 -21.91
C GLN A 389 3.94 33.52 -22.77
N GLY A 390 4.47 32.36 -23.20
CA GLY A 390 5.63 32.29 -24.10
C GLY A 390 6.99 32.57 -23.46
N ALA A 391 7.11 32.53 -22.13
CA ALA A 391 8.38 32.60 -21.43
C ALA A 391 8.66 31.30 -20.65
N VAL A 392 9.93 30.86 -20.71
CA VAL A 392 10.45 29.67 -20.02
C VAL A 392 11.11 30.11 -18.71
N PHE A 393 10.70 29.48 -17.60
CA PHE A 393 11.26 29.70 -16.27
C PHE A 393 11.83 28.42 -15.70
N GLN A 394 12.95 28.53 -14.99
CA GLN A 394 13.61 27.43 -14.32
C GLN A 394 13.60 27.67 -12.80
N LEU A 395 13.28 26.63 -12.05
CA LEU A 395 13.30 26.64 -10.58
C LEU A 395 14.72 26.40 -10.10
N THR A 396 15.23 27.25 -9.21
CA THR A 396 16.53 27.05 -8.57
C THR A 396 16.35 26.85 -7.06
N HIS A 397 16.99 25.81 -6.53
CA HIS A 397 17.04 25.52 -5.10
C HIS A 397 18.35 26.06 -4.51
N GLY A 398 18.25 26.83 -3.42
CA GLY A 398 19.41 27.26 -2.63
C GLY A 398 20.07 26.07 -1.89
N PRO A 399 21.34 26.21 -1.46
CA PRO A 399 22.13 25.10 -0.94
C PRO A 399 21.77 24.66 0.49
N GLY A 400 20.70 25.19 1.11
CA GLY A 400 20.29 24.90 2.49
C GLY A 400 18.80 24.61 2.65
N TYR A 401 18.48 23.76 3.62
CA TYR A 401 17.09 23.36 3.95
C TYR A 401 16.35 24.55 4.58
N GLY A 402 15.44 25.18 3.84
CA GLY A 402 14.60 26.29 4.31
C GLY A 402 14.76 27.62 3.57
N ASP A 403 15.64 27.70 2.56
CA ASP A 403 15.77 28.91 1.74
C ASP A 403 14.61 29.07 0.74
N PRO A 404 14.24 30.31 0.37
CA PRO A 404 13.17 30.57 -0.60
C PRO A 404 13.50 29.98 -1.97
N VAL A 405 12.51 29.36 -2.61
CA VAL A 405 12.63 28.90 -4.00
C VAL A 405 12.60 30.12 -4.92
N GLY A 406 13.68 30.33 -5.67
CA GLY A 406 13.77 31.36 -6.69
C GLY A 406 13.24 30.87 -8.03
N LEU A 407 12.57 31.76 -8.77
CA LEU A 407 12.22 31.57 -10.18
C LEU A 407 13.12 32.47 -11.03
N GLU A 408 13.94 31.87 -11.87
CA GLU A 408 14.84 32.60 -12.77
C GLU A 408 14.37 32.46 -14.21
N ARG A 409 14.34 33.57 -14.95
CA ARG A 409 13.85 33.63 -16.35
C ARG A 409 15.00 33.29 -17.29
N THR A 410 14.87 32.21 -18.05
CA THR A 410 15.99 31.66 -18.85
C THR A 410 15.86 31.84 -20.37
N GLY A 411 14.85 32.57 -20.87
CA GLY A 411 14.66 32.78 -22.32
C GLY A 411 14.15 34.16 -22.75
N PRO A 412 14.53 34.65 -23.96
CA PRO A 412 14.03 35.90 -24.52
C PRO A 412 12.60 35.77 -25.07
N LEU A 413 11.87 36.89 -25.13
CA LEU A 413 10.53 37.00 -25.71
C LEU A 413 10.58 36.65 -27.21
N MET A 414 10.06 35.49 -27.62
CA MET A 414 9.72 35.28 -29.02
C MET A 414 8.36 35.92 -29.30
N GLY A 415 8.40 37.09 -29.94
CA GLY A 415 7.23 37.71 -30.52
C GLY A 415 7.56 39.07 -31.10
N ASP A 416 8.03 39.11 -32.35
CA ASP A 416 7.56 40.09 -33.32
C ASP A 416 7.68 39.51 -34.74
N LYS A 417 6.54 39.50 -35.44
CA LYS A 417 6.32 39.02 -36.80
C LYS A 417 7.02 39.92 -37.82
N VAL A 418 7.52 39.36 -38.93
CA VAL A 418 7.58 40.07 -40.23
C VAL A 418 7.34 39.08 -41.38
N VAL A 419 6.22 39.30 -42.07
CA VAL A 419 5.73 38.83 -43.40
C VAL A 419 5.52 37.34 -43.63
#